data_AF-A0A970VEQ6-F1
#
_entry.id   AF-A0A970VEQ6-F1
#
_cell.length_a   1.000
_cell.length_b   1.000
_cell.length_c   1.000
_cell.angle_alpha   90.00
_cell.angle_beta   90.00
_cell.angle_gamma   90.00
#
_symmetry.space_group_name_H-M   'P 1'
#
loop_
_entity.id
_entity.type
_entity.pdbx_description
1 polymer ?
#
loop_
_entity_poly.entity_id
_entity_poly.type
_entity_poly.pdbx_seq_one_letter_code
_entity_poly.pdbx_strand_id
1 'polypeptide(L)'
;MKVVYCGYRGTYGALLTAAIHLGLHEGAGFCDKRHIKKYFEICRLYGEQYGNLIYIGVDEGLREIYILGCKRYFSVIRKAHVHMNRIFKPEENIYHLDVGRLEGILPRIIGFMLARRFSERLCEKLFSYWLIRKYHEFSRMATTIKHKLENGERIGEWELMR
;
A
#
# COMPACT_ATOMS: atom_id res chain seq x y z
N MET A 1 -15.39 -1.10 9.27
CA MET A 1 -14.12 -0.42 9.65
C MET A 1 -13.29 -0.24 8.39
N LYS A 2 -12.55 0.86 8.24
CA LYS A 2 -11.75 1.17 7.04
C LYS A 2 -10.26 1.14 7.36
N VAL A 3 -9.47 0.45 6.52
CA VAL A 3 -8.01 0.41 6.60
C VAL A 3 -7.42 1.00 5.33
N VAL A 4 -6.57 2.00 5.47
CA VAL A 4 -6.00 2.76 4.36
C VAL A 4 -4.48 2.63 4.37
N TYR A 5 -3.95 1.84 3.45
CA TYR A 5 -2.51 1.73 3.23
C TYR A 5 -2.00 2.92 2.42
N CYS A 6 -1.02 3.63 2.97
CA CYS A 6 -0.53 4.89 2.44
C CYS A 6 0.92 4.77 1.98
N GLY A 7 1.15 4.80 0.67
CA GLY A 7 2.49 4.75 0.07
C GLY A 7 2.92 6.12 -0.45
N TYR A 8 4.16 6.24 -0.95
CA TYR A 8 4.55 7.41 -1.73
C TYR A 8 3.64 7.49 -2.97
N ARG A 9 3.51 6.38 -3.70
CA ARG A 9 2.48 6.12 -4.72
C ARG A 9 1.56 5.02 -4.19
N GLY A 10 0.25 5.12 -4.46
CA GLY A 10 -0.70 4.13 -3.95
C GLY A 10 -0.49 2.72 -4.54
N THR A 11 0.00 2.64 -5.78
CA THR A 11 0.07 1.38 -6.53
C THR A 11 1.28 0.50 -6.23
N TYR A 12 2.23 0.95 -5.41
CA TYR A 12 3.45 0.19 -5.11
C TYR A 12 3.31 -0.56 -3.78
N GLY A 13 3.97 -0.10 -2.72
CA GLY A 13 3.98 -0.78 -1.43
C GLY A 13 2.58 -0.84 -0.81
N ALA A 14 1.75 0.20 -1.01
CA ALA A 14 0.40 0.22 -0.47
C ALA A 14 -0.50 -0.84 -1.12
N LEU A 15 -0.52 -0.92 -2.44
CA LEU A 15 -1.23 -1.99 -3.17
C LEU A 15 -0.72 -3.37 -2.79
N LEU A 16 0.60 -3.55 -2.72
CA LEU A 16 1.18 -4.84 -2.34
C LEU A 16 0.74 -5.26 -0.93
N THR A 17 0.84 -4.35 0.04
CA THR A 17 0.45 -4.65 1.43
C THR A 17 -1.04 -4.94 1.53
N ALA A 18 -1.88 -4.15 0.86
CA ALA A 18 -3.33 -4.35 0.82
C ALA A 18 -3.70 -5.71 0.22
N ALA A 19 -3.05 -6.10 -0.87
CA ALA A 19 -3.33 -7.39 -1.49
C ALA A 19 -2.89 -8.58 -0.64
N ILE A 20 -1.74 -8.49 0.04
CA ILE A 20 -1.32 -9.52 0.99
C ILE A 20 -2.29 -9.59 2.17
N HIS A 21 -2.73 -8.44 2.69
CA HIS A 21 -3.72 -8.39 3.77
C HIS A 21 -4.99 -9.16 3.41
N LEU A 22 -5.46 -9.00 2.18
CA LEU A 22 -6.65 -9.66 1.64
C LEU A 22 -6.43 -11.14 1.26
N GLY A 23 -5.29 -11.73 1.61
CA GLY A 23 -5.01 -13.15 1.34
C GLY A 23 -4.77 -13.48 -0.13
N LEU A 24 -4.62 -12.49 -1.02
CA LEU A 24 -4.47 -12.72 -2.47
C LEU A 24 -3.20 -13.51 -2.86
N HIS A 25 -2.30 -13.74 -1.90
CA HIS A 25 -1.00 -14.39 -2.08
C HIS A 25 -0.75 -15.54 -1.10
N GLU A 26 -1.78 -16.00 -0.38
CA GLU A 26 -1.66 -17.18 0.49
C GLU A 26 -1.48 -18.45 -0.34
N GLY A 27 -0.49 -19.29 0.01
CA GLY A 27 -0.26 -20.61 -0.60
C GLY A 27 0.49 -20.64 -1.95
N ALA A 28 0.50 -19.55 -2.72
CA ALA A 28 1.27 -19.47 -3.96
C ALA A 28 2.53 -18.61 -3.75
N GLY A 29 3.72 -19.16 -4.00
CA GLY A 29 4.96 -18.38 -3.99
C GLY A 29 4.80 -17.12 -4.86
N PHE A 30 4.68 -15.95 -4.22
CA PHE A 30 4.25 -14.68 -4.83
C PHE A 30 5.19 -14.10 -5.90
N CYS A 31 6.23 -14.82 -6.30
CA CYS A 31 7.21 -14.37 -7.27
C CYS A 31 7.05 -15.03 -8.66
N ASP A 32 5.86 -15.50 -9.03
CA ASP A 32 5.62 -15.87 -10.44
C ASP A 32 5.65 -14.63 -11.34
N LYS A 33 6.30 -14.76 -12.50
CA LYS A 33 6.47 -13.67 -13.48
C LYS A 33 5.13 -13.08 -13.91
N ARG A 34 4.06 -13.87 -13.98
CA ARG A 34 2.73 -13.36 -14.36
C ARG A 34 2.16 -12.41 -13.31
N HIS A 35 2.35 -12.71 -12.03
CA HIS A 35 1.91 -11.82 -10.94
C HIS A 35 2.70 -10.53 -10.94
N ILE A 36 4.04 -10.62 -11.02
CA ILE A 36 4.91 -9.44 -11.07
C ILE A 36 4.50 -8.52 -12.23
N LYS A 37 4.24 -9.08 -13.42
CA LYS A 37 3.81 -8.31 -14.58
C LYS A 37 2.45 -7.63 -14.36
N LYS A 38 1.46 -8.33 -13.78
CA LYS A 38 0.15 -7.72 -13.46
C LYS A 38 0.28 -6.53 -12.51
N TYR A 39 1.10 -6.66 -11.46
CA TYR A 39 1.38 -5.55 -10.54
C TYR A 39 2.07 -4.38 -11.24
N PHE A 40 3.03 -4.68 -12.10
CA PHE A 40 3.72 -3.66 -12.89
C PHE A 40 2.75 -2.90 -13.80
N GLU A 41 1.83 -3.58 -14.47
CA GLU A 41 0.80 -2.93 -15.30
C GLU A 41 -0.10 -1.99 -14.48
N ILE A 42 -0.50 -2.39 -13.27
CA ILE A 42 -1.26 -1.51 -12.37
C ILE A 42 -0.43 -0.27 -12.01
N CYS A 43 0.86 -0.45 -11.68
CA CYS A 43 1.75 0.66 -11.40
C CYS A 43 1.95 1.59 -12.60
N ARG A 44 1.97 1.02 -13.81
CA ARG A 44 2.15 1.77 -15.05
C ARG A 44 0.91 2.60 -15.39
N LEU A 45 -0.28 2.03 -15.26
CA LEU A 45 -1.55 2.67 -15.59
C LEU A 45 -1.98 3.69 -14.52
N TYR A 46 -1.78 3.37 -13.25
CA TYR A 46 -2.36 4.12 -12.14
C TYR A 46 -1.33 4.77 -11.20
N GLY A 47 -0.03 4.64 -11.48
CA GLY A 47 1.03 5.06 -10.57
C GLY A 47 1.11 6.57 -10.30
N GLU A 48 0.54 7.40 -11.18
CA GLU A 48 0.49 8.87 -11.03
C GLU A 48 -0.79 9.36 -10.31
N GLN A 49 -1.69 8.46 -9.89
CA GLN A 49 -2.92 8.81 -9.19
C GLN A 49 -2.70 9.09 -7.70
N TYR A 50 -2.04 10.21 -7.40
CA TYR A 50 -1.89 10.71 -6.03
C TYR A 50 -3.20 11.28 -5.49
N GLY A 51 -3.41 11.18 -4.16
CA GLY A 51 -4.60 11.73 -3.51
C GLY A 51 -5.90 10.94 -3.72
N ASN A 52 -5.92 9.99 -4.65
CA ASN A 52 -7.05 9.11 -4.87
C ASN A 52 -7.07 7.98 -3.83
N LEU A 53 -8.16 7.91 -3.06
CA LEU A 53 -8.45 6.78 -2.19
C LEU A 53 -9.06 5.66 -3.04
N ILE A 54 -8.31 4.58 -3.25
CA ILE A 54 -8.72 3.48 -4.13
C ILE A 54 -9.14 2.29 -3.27
N TYR A 55 -10.38 1.82 -3.46
CA TYR A 55 -10.89 0.62 -2.80
C TYR A 55 -10.29 -0.64 -3.42
N ILE A 56 -9.86 -1.58 -2.58
CA ILE A 56 -9.24 -2.84 -3.01
C ILE A 56 -10.16 -4.04 -2.72
N GLY A 57 -10.80 -4.08 -1.55
CA GLY A 57 -11.64 -5.22 -1.16
C GLY A 57 -12.06 -5.19 0.30
N VAL A 58 -12.66 -6.29 0.75
CA VAL A 58 -13.03 -6.54 2.14
C VAL A 58 -12.25 -7.74 2.66
N ASP A 59 -11.67 -7.64 3.86
CA ASP A 59 -11.00 -8.76 4.52
C ASP A 59 -11.99 -9.69 5.26
N GLU A 60 -11.49 -10.76 5.87
CA GLU A 60 -12.29 -11.76 6.57
C GLU A 60 -12.98 -11.21 7.83
N GLY A 61 -12.47 -10.08 8.37
CA GLY A 61 -13.07 -9.36 9.49
C GLY A 61 -14.06 -8.28 9.06
N LEU A 62 -14.54 -8.29 7.81
CA LEU A 62 -15.45 -7.30 7.23
C LEU A 62 -14.90 -5.86 7.25
N ARG A 63 -13.57 -5.72 7.12
CA ARG A 63 -12.88 -4.43 7.08
C ARG A 63 -12.64 -4.06 5.63
N GLU A 64 -13.04 -2.86 5.26
CA GLU A 64 -12.81 -2.34 3.91
C GLU A 64 -11.37 -1.86 3.78
N ILE A 65 -10.67 -2.37 2.77
CA ILE A 65 -9.25 -2.12 2.53
C ILE A 65 -9.10 -1.15 1.35
N TYR A 66 -8.32 -0.10 1.57
CA TYR A 66 -8.03 0.96 0.61
C TYR A 66 -6.52 1.21 0.48
N ILE A 67 -6.13 1.84 -0.61
CA ILE A 67 -4.79 2.38 -0.84
C ILE A 67 -4.84 3.87 -1.15
N LEU A 68 -3.74 4.57 -0.83
CA LEU A 68 -3.60 6.00 -1.07
C LEU A 68 -2.15 6.38 -1.39
N GLY A 69 -1.96 7.13 -2.47
CA GLY A 69 -0.67 7.76 -2.80
C GLY A 69 -0.52 9.11 -2.14
N CYS A 70 0.36 9.21 -1.14
CA CYS A 70 0.51 10.39 -0.27
C CYS A 70 1.75 11.26 -0.58
N LYS A 71 2.63 10.84 -1.49
CA LYS A 71 3.98 11.42 -1.65
C LYS A 71 4.71 11.50 -0.30
N ARG A 72 5.04 12.71 0.17
CA ARG A 72 5.66 12.99 1.48
C ARG A 72 4.67 13.63 2.47
N TYR A 73 3.38 13.63 2.14
CA TYR A 73 2.33 14.35 2.88
C TYR A 73 1.41 13.42 3.69
N PHE A 74 1.86 12.20 4.00
CA PHE A 74 1.09 11.25 4.81
C PHE A 74 0.57 11.87 6.12
N SER A 75 1.44 12.57 6.86
CA SER A 75 1.08 13.21 8.13
C SER A 75 0.00 14.29 7.97
N VAL A 76 0.02 15.03 6.86
CA VAL A 76 -0.96 16.07 6.55
C VAL A 76 -2.31 15.43 6.21
N ILE A 77 -2.31 14.42 5.33
CA ILE A 77 -3.51 13.69 4.91
C ILE A 77 -4.19 13.01 6.11
N ARG A 78 -3.40 12.34 6.95
CA ARG A 78 -3.88 11.70 8.17
C ARG A 78 -4.54 12.71 9.10
N LYS A 79 -3.88 13.84 9.38
CA LYS A 79 -4.44 14.91 10.23
C LYS A 79 -5.73 15.44 9.64
N ALA A 80 -5.78 15.70 8.34
CA ALA A 80 -6.98 16.16 7.65
C ALA A 80 -8.14 15.18 7.86
N HIS A 81 -7.96 13.89 7.56
CA HIS A 81 -9.02 12.89 7.76
C HIS A 81 -9.45 12.74 9.21
N VAL A 82 -8.51 12.75 10.17
CA VAL A 82 -8.83 12.67 11.60
C VAL A 82 -9.67 13.87 12.05
N HIS A 83 -9.30 15.09 11.63
CA HIS A 83 -10.06 16.29 12.00
C HIS A 83 -11.42 16.36 11.30
N MET A 84 -11.50 15.94 10.02
CA MET A 84 -12.76 15.82 9.31
C MET A 84 -13.69 14.81 10.00
N ASN A 85 -13.19 13.64 10.40
CA ASN A 85 -13.99 12.67 11.16
C ASN A 85 -14.49 13.22 12.49
N ARG A 86 -13.71 14.07 13.18
CA ARG A 86 -14.18 14.73 14.41
C ARG A 86 -15.31 15.72 14.16
N ILE A 87 -15.27 16.43 13.05
CA ILE A 87 -16.27 17.46 12.70
C ILE A 87 -17.55 16.80 12.21
N PHE A 88 -17.44 15.90 11.24
CA PHE A 88 -18.58 15.30 10.56
C PHE A 88 -19.14 14.08 11.30
N LYS A 89 -18.42 13.56 12.31
CA LYS A 89 -18.78 12.37 13.10
C LYS A 89 -19.32 11.21 12.24
N PRO A 90 -18.66 10.83 11.13
CA PRO A 90 -19.01 9.56 10.50
C PRO A 90 -18.80 8.47 11.55
N GLU A 91 -19.78 7.58 11.72
CA GLU A 91 -19.75 6.49 12.71
C GLU A 91 -18.67 5.41 12.41
N GLU A 92 -17.71 5.72 11.54
CA GLU A 92 -16.75 4.78 10.99
C GLU A 92 -15.32 5.07 11.43
N ASN A 93 -14.68 4.05 12.00
CA ASN A 93 -13.26 4.09 12.31
C ASN A 93 -12.42 3.92 11.02
N ILE A 94 -11.57 4.90 10.73
CA ILE A 94 -10.62 4.90 9.60
C ILE A 94 -9.19 4.82 10.16
N TYR A 95 -8.43 3.81 9.73
CA TYR A 95 -7.04 3.59 10.11
C TYR A 95 -6.11 3.85 8.94
N HIS A 96 -5.19 4.80 9.09
CA HIS A 96 -4.16 5.09 8.08
C HIS A 96 -2.82 4.46 8.45
N LEU A 97 -2.21 3.72 7.52
CA LEU A 97 -0.97 2.99 7.74
C LEU A 97 0.08 3.43 6.72
N ASP A 98 1.16 4.06 7.20
CA ASP A 98 2.27 4.48 6.35
C ASP A 98 3.15 3.29 5.97
N VAL A 99 3.12 2.94 4.69
CA VAL A 99 4.00 1.91 4.10
C VAL A 99 5.12 2.53 3.27
N GLY A 100 5.09 3.84 3.02
CA GLY A 100 6.01 4.56 2.15
C GLY A 100 7.46 4.51 2.64
N ARG A 101 7.67 4.33 3.94
CA ARG A 101 9.02 4.16 4.52
C ARG A 101 9.69 2.87 4.08
N LEU A 102 8.93 1.78 3.91
CA LEU A 102 9.46 0.48 3.48
C LEU A 102 9.72 0.39 1.98
N GLU A 103 9.05 1.23 1.17
CA GLU A 103 9.16 1.25 -0.29
C GLU A 103 10.59 1.54 -0.79
N GLY A 104 11.38 2.29 -0.04
CA GLY A 104 12.68 2.79 -0.47
C GLY A 104 12.57 3.85 -1.58
N ILE A 105 13.59 3.93 -2.45
CA ILE A 105 13.66 4.94 -3.52
C ILE A 105 13.28 4.39 -4.91
N LEU A 106 13.35 3.08 -5.12
CA LEU A 106 13.12 2.47 -6.44
C LEU A 106 11.73 2.78 -7.03
N PRO A 107 10.61 2.67 -6.27
CA PRO A 107 9.29 3.06 -6.77
C PRO A 107 9.20 4.50 -7.29
N ARG A 108 9.98 5.42 -6.70
CA ARG A 108 10.06 6.81 -7.13
C ARG A 108 10.78 6.93 -8.46
N ILE A 109 11.91 6.24 -8.60
CA ILE A 109 12.71 6.20 -9.83
C ILE A 109 11.91 5.55 -10.96
N ILE A 110 11.30 4.39 -10.71
CA ILE A 110 10.49 3.66 -11.70
C ILE A 110 9.33 4.54 -12.17
N GLY A 111 8.56 5.12 -11.24
CA GLY A 111 7.45 6.01 -11.60
C GLY A 111 7.91 7.24 -12.40
N PHE A 112 9.06 7.84 -12.04
CA PHE A 112 9.63 8.95 -12.80
C PHE A 112 10.06 8.54 -14.22
N MET A 113 10.67 7.36 -14.38
CA MET A 113 11.03 6.82 -15.70
C MET A 113 9.80 6.54 -16.57
N LEU A 114 8.75 5.95 -15.97
CA LEU A 114 7.48 5.70 -16.65
C LEU A 114 6.80 7.01 -17.08
N ALA A 115 6.75 8.02 -16.21
CA ALA A 115 6.20 9.34 -16.55
C ALA A 115 6.96 10.02 -17.71
N ARG A 116 8.25 9.74 -17.86
CA ARG A 116 9.09 10.23 -18.96
C ARG A 116 9.09 9.33 -20.20
N ARG A 117 8.22 8.32 -20.26
CA ARG A 117 8.12 7.35 -21.37
C ARG A 117 9.46 6.66 -21.68
N PHE A 118 10.26 6.43 -20.65
CA PHE A 118 11.48 5.64 -20.78
C PHE A 118 11.14 4.16 -21.07
N SER A 119 12.15 3.34 -21.37
CA SER A 119 11.95 1.93 -21.70
C SER A 119 11.13 1.18 -20.64
N GLU A 120 9.90 0.77 -21.00
CA GLU A 120 9.00 0.01 -20.13
C GLU A 120 9.62 -1.31 -19.67
N ARG A 121 10.36 -1.99 -20.56
CA ARG A 121 11.08 -3.24 -20.24
C ARG A 121 12.12 -3.05 -19.13
N LEU A 122 12.80 -1.90 -19.11
CA LEU A 122 13.76 -1.60 -18.04
C LEU A 122 13.02 -1.32 -16.73
N CYS A 123 11.92 -0.57 -16.78
CA CYS A 123 11.07 -0.31 -15.63
C CYS A 123 10.50 -1.60 -15.03
N GLU A 124 10.06 -2.54 -15.88
CA GLU A 124 9.56 -3.86 -15.47
C GLU A 124 10.64 -4.70 -14.78
N LYS A 125 11.88 -4.70 -15.29
CA LYS A 125 13.02 -5.37 -14.64
C LYS A 125 13.34 -4.77 -13.28
N LEU A 126 13.40 -3.44 -13.19
CA LEU A 126 13.63 -2.73 -11.92
C LEU A 126 12.51 -2.98 -10.91
N PHE A 127 11.27 -2.99 -11.39
CA PHE A 127 10.09 -3.31 -10.58
C PHE A 127 10.17 -4.75 -10.06
N SER A 128 10.50 -5.71 -10.91
CA SER A 128 10.65 -7.12 -10.55
C SER A 128 11.71 -7.29 -9.46
N TYR A 129 12.88 -6.65 -9.65
CA TYR A 129 13.95 -6.64 -8.65
C TYR A 129 13.49 -6.06 -7.31
N TRP A 130 12.84 -4.89 -7.34
CA TRP A 130 12.31 -4.24 -6.15
C TRP A 130 11.29 -5.12 -5.42
N LEU A 131 10.33 -5.68 -6.15
CA LEU A 131 9.24 -6.47 -5.61
C LEU A 131 9.75 -7.73 -4.92
N ILE A 132 10.62 -8.50 -5.59
CA ILE A 132 11.21 -9.72 -5.03
C ILE A 132 11.98 -9.40 -3.73
N ARG A 133 12.77 -8.32 -3.72
CA ARG A 133 13.58 -7.95 -2.57
C ARG A 133 12.75 -7.47 -1.39
N LYS A 134 11.65 -6.74 -1.64
CA LYS A 134 10.82 -6.12 -0.60
C LYS A 134 9.61 -6.95 -0.18
N TYR A 135 9.28 -8.01 -0.90
CA TYR A 135 8.08 -8.79 -0.66
C TYR A 135 7.97 -9.29 0.80
N HIS A 136 9.03 -9.89 1.33
CA HIS A 136 9.01 -10.41 2.70
C HIS A 136 8.78 -9.32 3.76
N GLU A 137 9.28 -8.10 3.55
CA GLU A 137 9.06 -6.97 4.46
C GLU A 137 7.59 -6.54 4.45
N PHE A 138 6.99 -6.39 3.25
CA PHE A 138 5.57 -6.05 3.11
C PHE A 138 4.64 -7.16 3.60
N SER A 139 5.01 -8.42 3.38
CA SER A 139 4.26 -9.57 3.85
C SER A 139 4.21 -9.62 5.37
N ARG A 140 5.37 -9.47 6.03
CA ARG A 140 5.44 -9.40 7.49
C ARG A 140 4.57 -8.26 8.03
N MET A 141 4.68 -7.07 7.43
CA MET A 141 3.89 -5.91 7.86
C MET A 141 2.38 -6.15 7.69
N ALA A 142 1.94 -6.71 6.56
CA ALA A 142 0.53 -7.03 6.31
C ALA A 142 -0.02 -8.00 7.36
N THR A 143 0.71 -9.10 7.64
CA THR A 143 0.31 -10.10 8.65
C THR A 143 0.27 -9.50 10.04
N THR A 144 1.28 -8.70 10.43
CA THR A 144 1.29 -8.03 11.74
C THR A 144 0.10 -7.08 11.90
N ILE A 145 -0.22 -6.29 10.87
CA ILE A 145 -1.36 -5.38 10.90
C ILE A 145 -2.67 -6.16 11.01
N LYS A 146 -2.84 -7.22 10.21
CA LYS A 146 -4.03 -8.07 10.23
C LYS A 146 -4.28 -8.65 11.62
N HIS A 147 -3.25 -9.23 12.24
CA HIS A 147 -3.32 -9.79 13.60
C HIS A 147 -3.66 -8.73 14.67
N LYS A 148 -3.08 -7.53 14.58
CA LYS A 148 -3.41 -6.43 15.51
C LYS A 148 -4.87 -6.00 15.41
N LEU A 149 -5.40 -5.93 14.19
CA LEU A 149 -6.81 -5.57 13.97
C LEU A 149 -7.76 -6.66 14.49
N GLU A 150 -7.40 -7.94 14.36
CA GLU A 150 -8.18 -9.07 14.88
C GLU A 150 -8.27 -9.06 16.41
N ASN A 151 -7.18 -8.70 17.08
CA ASN A 151 -7.14 -8.60 18.54
C ASN A 151 -7.77 -7.32 19.09
N GLY A 152 -8.28 -6.43 18.23
CA GLY A 152 -8.82 -5.13 18.65
C GLY A 152 -7.75 -4.19 19.23
N GLU A 153 -6.47 -4.46 18.98
CA GLU A 153 -5.37 -3.64 19.47
C GLU A 153 -5.39 -2.30 18.74
N ARG A 154 -5.23 -1.20 19.50
CA ARG A 154 -4.93 0.09 18.89
C ARG A 154 -3.57 -0.03 18.21
N ILE A 155 -3.54 0.06 16.88
CA ILE A 155 -2.29 0.15 16.13
C ILE A 155 -1.59 1.46 16.53
N GLY A 156 -0.72 1.37 17.52
CA GLY A 156 0.09 2.47 18.02
C GLY A 156 1.15 2.82 16.99
N GLU A 157 1.24 4.11 16.66
CA GLU A 157 2.06 4.68 15.56
C GLU A 157 3.57 4.36 15.65
N TRP A 158 4.06 3.85 16.79
CA TRP A 158 5.49 3.62 17.07
C TRP A 158 5.97 2.17 16.95
N GLU A 159 5.06 1.20 16.81
CA GLU A 159 5.43 -0.22 16.82
C GLU A 159 5.77 -0.80 15.45
N LEU A 160 5.40 -0.12 14.36
CA LEU A 160 5.86 -0.43 13.00
C LEU A 160 7.20 0.25 12.67
N MET A 161 7.83 0.91 13.65
CA MET A 161 9.08 1.67 13.50
C MET A 161 10.35 0.93 13.96
N ARG A 162 10.26 -0.35 14.39
CA ARG A 162 11.44 -1.19 14.71
C ARG A 162 11.61 -2.32 13.72
#